data_AF-A0A842SIS0-F1
#
_entry.id   AF-A0A842SIS0-F1
#
_cell.length_a   1.000
_cell.length_b   1.000
_cell.length_c   1.000
_cell.angle_alpha   90.00
_cell.angle_beta   90.00
_cell.angle_gamma   90.00
#
_symmetry.space_group_name_H-M   'P 1'
#
loop_
_entity.id
_entity.type
_entity.pdbx_description
1 polymer ?
#
loop_
_entity_poly.entity_id
_entity_poly.type
_entity_poly.pdbx_seq_one_letter_code
_entity_poly.pdbx_strand_id
1 'polypeptide(L)'
;MNNMALVFTTMALFIVTLVASWIFYQRIKMAQAEYEDSKESVRNITFGFTRQVQRIENEVQRLERETNQAKYVASEAIRSNQGNNQVALESIKKIQEVDERIDQIESSLDDIKEEVKKLSKEPRPVVIPKGVEVDAPIPVQEEDIFKELTETELDVLRLIVDLKEGTVPEIREEIDKTREHTARLLKKLYDQGFIDRNTSSMPYRYYIRPEIKDLLLEKKEQETLGR
;
A
#
# COMPACT_ATOMS: atom_id res chain seq x y z
N MET A 1 89.18 21.06 -70.11
CA MET A 1 88.27 19.93 -69.76
C MET A 1 87.52 20.12 -68.44
N ASN A 2 87.99 20.94 -67.48
CA ASN A 2 87.40 21.02 -66.13
C ASN A 2 85.99 21.68 -66.07
N ASN A 3 85.67 22.63 -66.95
CA ASN A 3 84.38 23.34 -66.88
C ASN A 3 83.18 22.45 -67.24
N MET A 4 83.33 21.56 -68.22
CA MET A 4 82.29 20.59 -68.57
C MET A 4 82.02 19.60 -67.42
N ALA A 5 83.07 19.07 -66.80
CA ALA A 5 82.92 18.15 -65.67
C ALA A 5 82.23 18.83 -64.47
N LEU A 6 82.56 20.09 -64.17
CA LEU A 6 81.91 20.86 -63.11
C LEU A 6 80.40 21.02 -63.36
N VAL A 7 80.00 21.38 -64.59
CA VAL A 7 78.58 21.51 -64.97
C VAL A 7 77.83 20.19 -64.83
N PHE A 8 78.43 19.06 -65.20
CA PHE A 8 77.79 17.75 -65.01
C PHE A 8 77.60 17.41 -63.53
N THR A 9 78.60 17.69 -62.67
CA THR A 9 78.48 17.42 -61.23
C THR A 9 77.42 18.29 -60.54
N THR A 10 77.31 19.57 -60.90
CA THR A 10 76.29 20.46 -60.34
C THR A 10 74.89 20.07 -60.83
N MET A 11 74.74 19.67 -62.09
CA MET A 11 73.47 19.17 -62.62
C MET A 11 73.04 17.87 -61.94
N ALA A 12 73.98 16.95 -61.71
CA ALA A 12 73.69 15.71 -60.96
C ALA A 12 73.26 15.99 -59.52
N LEU A 13 73.96 16.88 -58.80
CA LEU A 13 73.55 17.30 -57.46
C LEU A 13 72.17 17.97 -57.47
N PHE A 14 71.89 18.82 -58.45
CA PHE A 14 70.60 19.47 -58.58
C PHE A 14 69.46 18.46 -58.77
N ILE A 15 69.65 17.44 -59.61
CA ILE A 15 68.67 16.36 -59.80
C ILE A 15 68.43 15.61 -58.48
N VAL A 16 69.49 15.26 -57.74
CA VAL A 16 69.35 14.60 -56.44
C VAL A 16 68.57 15.47 -55.46
N THR A 17 68.83 16.79 -55.42
CA THR A 17 68.07 17.71 -54.55
C THR A 17 66.61 17.83 -54.96
N LEU A 18 66.29 17.84 -56.26
CA LEU A 18 64.91 17.87 -56.73
C LEU A 18 64.16 16.58 -56.37
N VAL A 19 64.79 15.42 -56.55
CA VAL A 19 64.21 14.13 -56.16
C VAL A 19 64.01 14.05 -54.65
N ALA A 20 65.01 14.45 -53.86
CA ALA A 20 64.89 14.49 -52.40
C ALA A 20 63.77 15.43 -51.96
N SER A 21 63.70 16.64 -52.54
CA SER A 21 62.64 17.62 -52.28
C SER A 21 61.26 17.05 -52.60
N TRP A 22 61.11 16.33 -53.72
CA TRP A 22 59.86 15.68 -54.09
C TRP A 22 59.46 14.55 -53.12
N ILE A 23 60.41 13.73 -52.67
CA ILE A 23 60.17 12.69 -51.67
C ILE A 23 59.74 13.32 -50.33
N PHE A 24 60.42 14.37 -49.88
CA PHE A 24 60.05 15.09 -48.66
C PHE A 24 58.66 15.72 -48.78
N TYR A 25 58.35 16.33 -49.93
CA TYR A 25 57.03 16.89 -50.19
C TYR A 25 55.94 15.82 -50.09
N GLN A 26 56.14 14.66 -50.71
CA GLN A 26 55.18 13.55 -50.60
C GLN A 26 55.03 13.06 -49.16
N ARG A 27 56.13 12.89 -48.42
CA ARG A 27 56.10 12.46 -47.02
C ARG A 27 55.34 13.45 -46.14
N ILE A 28 55.59 14.75 -46.31
CA ILE A 28 54.88 15.80 -45.56
C ILE A 28 53.38 15.76 -45.89
N LYS A 29 53.01 15.60 -47.17
CA LYS A 29 51.62 15.52 -47.59
C LYS A 29 50.90 14.30 -46.98
N MET A 30 51.56 13.14 -46.92
CA MET A 30 51.01 11.95 -46.27
C MET A 30 50.85 12.13 -44.77
N ALA A 31 51.89 12.65 -44.09
CA ALA A 31 51.84 12.91 -42.66
C ALA A 31 50.77 13.95 -42.28
N GLN A 32 50.55 14.96 -43.12
CA GLN A 32 49.47 15.94 -42.93
C GLN A 32 48.08 15.31 -43.06
N ALA A 33 47.90 14.39 -44.02
CA ALA A 33 46.64 13.69 -44.19
C ALA A 33 46.32 12.79 -42.98
N GLU A 34 47.30 12.02 -42.51
CA GLU A 34 47.17 11.17 -41.32
C GLU A 34 46.95 11.99 -40.04
N TYR A 35 47.59 13.16 -39.94
CA TYR A 35 47.38 14.08 -38.83
C TYR A 35 45.96 14.67 -38.81
N GLU A 36 45.42 15.12 -39.95
CA GLU A 36 44.05 15.67 -40.00
C GLU A 36 43.00 14.59 -39.70
N ASP A 37 43.18 13.37 -40.20
CA ASP A 37 42.29 12.23 -39.88
C ASP A 37 42.29 11.90 -38.36
N SER A 38 43.49 11.84 -37.77
CA SER A 38 43.66 11.62 -36.33
C SER A 38 43.07 12.76 -35.50
N LYS A 39 43.27 14.01 -35.95
CA LYS A 39 42.76 15.22 -35.29
C LYS A 39 41.24 15.25 -35.30
N GLU A 40 40.59 14.86 -36.40
CA GLU A 40 39.13 14.75 -36.46
C GLU A 40 38.62 13.69 -35.48
N SER A 41 39.25 12.52 -35.45
CA SER A 41 38.91 11.45 -34.52
C SER A 41 39.02 11.89 -33.05
N VAL A 42 40.15 12.50 -32.66
CA VAL A 42 40.37 13.01 -31.30
C VAL A 42 39.40 14.15 -30.96
N ARG A 43 39.10 15.03 -31.92
CA ARG A 43 38.14 16.13 -31.76
C ARG A 43 36.73 15.57 -31.50
N ASN A 44 36.30 14.58 -32.26
CA ASN A 44 35.01 13.92 -32.09
C ASN A 44 34.92 13.20 -30.73
N ILE A 45 35.98 12.50 -30.32
CA ILE A 45 36.07 11.86 -29.01
C ILE A 45 35.96 12.90 -27.90
N THR A 46 36.73 14.00 -27.98
CA THR A 46 36.71 15.08 -26.98
C THR A 46 35.33 15.70 -26.84
N PHE A 47 34.66 16.00 -27.96
CA PHE A 47 33.28 16.51 -27.91
C PHE A 47 32.29 15.48 -27.35
N GLY A 48 32.48 14.20 -27.66
CA GLY A 48 31.72 13.10 -27.08
C GLY A 48 31.84 13.06 -25.55
N PHE A 49 33.07 13.16 -25.02
CA PHE A 49 33.33 13.22 -23.58
C PHE A 49 32.71 14.46 -22.94
N THR A 50 32.86 15.64 -23.52
CA THR A 50 32.24 16.87 -22.99
C THR A 50 30.72 16.70 -22.90
N ARG A 51 30.09 16.14 -23.93
CA ARG A 51 28.65 15.88 -23.93
C ARG A 51 28.24 14.83 -22.91
N GLN A 52 29.06 13.78 -22.73
CA GLN A 52 28.81 12.73 -21.75
C GLN A 52 28.94 13.27 -20.31
N VAL A 53 29.96 14.07 -20.03
CA VAL A 53 30.16 14.73 -18.72
C VAL A 53 28.96 15.63 -18.40
N GLN A 54 28.50 16.44 -19.36
CA GLN A 54 27.32 17.29 -19.15
C GLN A 54 26.05 16.47 -18.87
N ARG A 55 25.89 15.31 -19.52
CA ARG A 55 24.76 14.41 -19.26
C ARG A 55 24.83 13.83 -17.85
N ILE A 56 26.01 13.35 -17.44
CA ILE A 56 26.23 12.82 -16.10
C ILE A 56 25.96 13.89 -15.05
N GLU A 57 26.43 15.12 -15.25
CA GLU A 57 26.16 16.23 -14.34
C GLU A 57 24.66 16.45 -14.15
N ASN A 58 23.89 16.49 -15.25
CA ASN A 58 22.44 16.64 -15.19
C ASN A 58 21.74 15.47 -14.51
N GLU A 59 22.20 14.23 -14.75
CA GLU A 59 21.67 13.02 -14.09
C GLU A 59 21.96 13.03 -12.59
N VAL A 60 23.17 13.42 -12.18
CA VAL A 60 23.54 13.57 -10.76
C VAL A 60 22.67 14.63 -10.08
N GLN A 61 22.47 15.80 -10.70
CA GLN A 61 21.59 16.83 -10.16
C GLN A 61 20.13 16.36 -10.03
N ARG A 62 19.64 15.58 -11.00
CA ARG A 62 18.30 14.99 -10.92
C ARG A 62 18.21 13.97 -9.79
N LEU A 63 19.20 13.08 -9.68
CA LEU A 63 19.26 12.06 -8.63
C LEU A 63 19.35 12.69 -7.23
N GLU A 64 20.08 13.80 -7.08
CA GLU A 64 20.14 14.56 -5.84
C GLU A 64 18.76 15.09 -5.44
N ARG A 65 18.01 15.66 -6.38
CA ARG A 65 16.63 16.13 -6.14
C ARG A 65 15.71 14.98 -5.76
N GLU A 66 15.75 13.87 -6.50
CA GLU A 66 14.94 12.67 -6.21
C GLU A 66 15.29 12.08 -4.84
N THR A 67 16.57 12.03 -4.48
CA THR A 67 17.05 11.55 -3.18
C THR A 67 16.61 12.48 -2.05
N ASN A 68 16.70 13.80 -2.22
CA ASN A 68 16.26 14.77 -1.23
C ASN A 68 14.74 14.69 -1.01
N GLN A 69 13.96 14.52 -2.08
CA GLN A 69 12.53 14.29 -1.99
C GLN A 69 12.21 12.97 -1.28
N ALA A 70 12.90 11.88 -1.64
CA ALA A 70 12.74 10.59 -1.00
C ALA A 70 13.09 10.65 0.50
N LYS A 71 14.15 11.37 0.87
CA LYS A 71 14.54 11.63 2.26
C LYS A 71 13.45 12.38 3.01
N TYR A 72 12.86 13.42 2.39
CA TYR A 72 11.76 14.17 2.99
C TYR A 72 10.54 13.26 3.24
N VAL A 73 10.09 12.53 2.22
CA VAL A 73 8.96 11.60 2.32
C VAL A 73 9.23 10.51 3.36
N ALA A 74 10.43 9.92 3.37
CA ALA A 74 10.82 8.93 4.36
C ALA A 74 10.83 9.52 5.78
N SER A 75 11.36 10.74 5.96
CA SER A 75 11.39 11.41 7.26
C SER A 75 9.98 11.74 7.77
N GLU A 76 9.07 12.10 6.88
CA GLU A 76 7.66 12.36 7.21
C GLU A 76 6.93 11.06 7.57
N ALA A 77 7.16 9.98 6.82
CA ALA A 77 6.62 8.66 7.14
C ALA A 77 7.13 8.15 8.50
N ILE A 78 8.41 8.36 8.82
CA ILE A 78 8.99 8.02 10.12
C ILE A 78 8.37 8.85 11.25
N ARG A 79 8.17 10.16 11.05
CA ARG A 79 7.51 11.03 12.03
C ARG A 79 6.07 10.63 12.29
N SER A 80 5.31 10.37 11.22
CA SER A 80 3.92 9.88 11.33
C SER A 80 3.85 8.55 12.10
N ASN A 81 4.77 7.63 11.83
CA ASN A 81 4.83 6.34 12.53
C ASN A 81 5.29 6.49 14.00
N GLN A 82 6.23 7.40 14.29
CA GLN A 82 6.63 7.72 15.66
C GLN A 82 5.48 8.34 16.48
N GLY A 83 4.68 9.23 15.89
CA GLY A 83 3.49 9.78 16.54
C GLY A 83 2.48 8.69 16.91
N ASN A 84 2.23 7.75 15.99
CA ASN A 84 1.37 6.59 16.27
C ASN A 84 1.96 5.67 17.35
N ASN A 85 3.28 5.48 17.38
CA ASN A 85 3.93 4.68 18.41
C ASN A 85 3.89 5.36 19.79
N GLN A 86 4.00 6.68 19.89
CA GLN A 86 3.82 7.37 21.18
C GLN A 86 2.38 7.24 21.70
N VAL A 87 1.38 7.43 20.82
CA VAL A 87 -0.03 7.24 21.19
C VAL A 87 -0.30 5.79 21.59
N ALA A 88 0.27 4.82 20.87
CA ALA A 88 0.18 3.40 21.22
C ALA A 88 0.84 3.09 22.57
N LEU A 89 2.01 3.68 22.87
CA LEU A 89 2.69 3.53 24.16
C LEU A 89 1.89 4.16 25.31
N GLU A 90 1.30 5.34 25.11
CA GLU A 90 0.40 5.95 26.11
C GLU A 90 -0.86 5.12 26.32
N SER A 91 -1.41 4.53 25.26
CA SER A 91 -2.56 3.64 25.33
C SER A 91 -2.23 2.37 26.12
N ILE A 92 -1.04 1.78 25.89
CA ILE A 92 -0.56 0.62 26.66
C ILE A 92 -0.38 0.98 28.14
N LYS A 93 0.18 2.15 28.46
CA LYS A 93 0.27 2.61 29.86
C LYS A 93 -1.10 2.78 30.53
N LYS A 94 -2.07 3.36 29.82
CA LYS A 94 -3.45 3.49 30.33
C LYS A 94 -4.12 2.13 30.53
N ILE A 95 -3.85 1.16 29.66
CA ILE A 95 -4.34 -0.22 29.82
C ILE A 95 -3.73 -0.86 31.08
N GLN A 96 -2.42 -0.67 31.34
CA GLN A 96 -1.79 -1.15 32.57
C GLN A 96 -2.39 -0.51 33.83
N GLU A 97 -2.69 0.79 33.81
CA GLU A 97 -3.34 1.46 34.94
C GLU A 97 -4.77 0.93 35.19
N VAL A 98 -5.50 0.58 34.13
CA VAL A 98 -6.82 -0.05 34.24
C VAL A 98 -6.71 -1.45 34.84
N ASP A 99 -5.69 -2.23 34.45
CA ASP A 99 -5.40 -3.56 35.00
C ASP A 99 -5.18 -3.50 36.52
N GLU A 100 -4.35 -2.56 37.00
CA GLU A 100 -4.14 -2.33 38.45
C GLU A 100 -5.43 -1.96 39.20
N ARG A 101 -6.33 -1.20 38.57
CA ARG A 101 -7.64 -0.87 39.15
C ARG A 101 -8.57 -2.07 39.17
N ILE A 102 -8.51 -2.94 38.16
CA ILE A 102 -9.28 -4.19 38.14
C ILE A 102 -8.83 -5.10 39.29
N ASP A 103 -7.52 -5.24 39.52
CA ASP A 103 -6.99 -6.01 40.66
C ASP A 103 -7.48 -5.46 42.02
N GLN A 104 -7.49 -4.13 42.17
CA GLN A 104 -8.01 -3.47 43.38
C GLN A 104 -9.51 -3.71 43.56
N ILE A 105 -10.28 -3.67 42.48
CA ILE A 105 -11.71 -3.98 42.49
C ILE A 105 -11.94 -5.45 42.84
N GLU A 106 -11.16 -6.38 42.29
CA GLU A 106 -11.26 -7.80 42.57
C GLU A 106 -10.96 -8.10 44.04
N SER A 107 -9.92 -7.51 44.61
CA SER A 107 -9.62 -7.57 46.04
C SER A 107 -10.78 -7.02 46.88
N SER A 108 -11.34 -5.86 46.50
CA SER A 108 -12.47 -5.27 47.21
C SER A 108 -13.74 -6.13 47.12
N LEU A 109 -13.93 -6.82 46.00
CA LEU A 109 -15.04 -7.75 45.78
C LEU A 109 -14.91 -8.99 46.66
N ASP A 110 -13.69 -9.51 46.81
CA ASP A 110 -13.42 -10.62 47.72
C ASP A 110 -13.62 -10.24 49.19
N ASP A 111 -13.20 -9.03 49.58
CA ASP A 111 -13.47 -8.49 50.93
C ASP A 111 -14.97 -8.33 51.18
N ILE A 112 -15.71 -7.76 50.23
CA ILE A 112 -17.18 -7.63 50.31
C ILE A 112 -17.83 -9.02 50.37
N LYS A 113 -17.35 -9.99 49.59
CA LYS A 113 -17.86 -11.36 49.58
C LYS A 113 -17.59 -12.07 50.91
N GLU A 114 -16.43 -11.84 51.52
CA GLU A 114 -16.13 -12.28 52.88
C GLU A 114 -17.05 -11.62 53.91
N GLU A 115 -17.27 -10.32 53.80
CA GLU A 115 -18.11 -9.54 54.71
C GLU A 115 -19.58 -9.97 54.62
N VAL A 116 -20.11 -10.17 53.40
CA VAL A 116 -21.45 -10.74 53.16
C VAL A 116 -21.55 -12.17 53.70
N LYS A 117 -20.49 -12.98 53.59
CA LYS A 117 -20.46 -14.33 54.17
C LYS A 117 -20.41 -14.33 55.71
N LYS A 118 -19.87 -13.27 56.32
CA LYS A 118 -19.89 -13.04 57.77
C LYS A 118 -21.27 -12.51 58.22
N LEU A 119 -21.88 -11.60 57.47
CA LEU A 119 -23.23 -11.05 57.72
C LEU A 119 -24.35 -12.07 57.52
N SER A 120 -24.19 -13.03 56.60
CA SER A 120 -25.15 -14.14 56.40
C SER A 120 -25.09 -15.25 57.45
N LYS A 121 -24.12 -15.21 58.38
CA LYS A 121 -24.03 -16.12 59.53
C LYS A 121 -24.78 -15.64 60.78
N GLU A 122 -25.37 -14.44 60.74
CA GLU A 122 -26.31 -14.02 61.77
C GLU A 122 -27.74 -14.40 61.38
N PRO A 123 -28.47 -15.19 62.19
CA PRO A 123 -29.88 -15.44 61.95
C PRO A 123 -30.68 -14.19 62.27
N ARG A 124 -30.92 -13.36 61.25
CA ARG A 124 -31.98 -12.34 61.33
C ARG A 124 -33.33 -13.01 61.03
N PRO A 125 -34.36 -12.80 61.84
CA PRO A 125 -35.71 -13.24 61.51
C PRO A 125 -36.20 -12.43 60.31
N VAL A 126 -36.28 -13.07 59.13
CA VAL A 126 -36.91 -12.48 57.95
C VAL A 126 -38.42 -12.52 58.18
N VAL A 127 -39.00 -11.37 58.54
CA VAL A 127 -40.42 -11.10 58.32
C VAL A 127 -40.55 -10.74 56.83
N ILE A 128 -41.10 -11.66 56.04
CA ILE A 128 -41.41 -11.44 54.62
C ILE A 128 -42.67 -10.57 54.56
N PRO A 129 -42.64 -9.33 54.04
CA PRO A 129 -43.86 -8.69 53.58
C PRO A 129 -44.26 -9.34 52.27
N LYS A 130 -45.46 -9.92 52.26
CA LYS A 130 -46.16 -10.39 51.06
C LYS A 130 -46.30 -9.24 50.04
N GLY A 131 -45.91 -9.53 48.79
CA GLY A 131 -46.49 -8.92 47.60
C GLY A 131 -45.65 -7.84 46.92
N VAL A 132 -44.85 -8.26 45.93
CA VAL A 132 -44.88 -7.72 44.56
C VAL A 132 -44.48 -8.88 43.64
N GLU A 133 -45.46 -9.46 42.95
CA GLU A 133 -45.20 -10.30 41.77
C GLU A 133 -44.70 -9.37 40.67
N VAL A 134 -43.42 -9.53 40.28
CA VAL A 134 -42.92 -8.92 39.05
C VAL A 134 -43.03 -9.99 37.97
N ASP A 135 -44.07 -9.82 37.17
CA ASP A 135 -44.40 -10.59 35.99
C ASP A 135 -43.40 -10.32 34.85
N ALA A 136 -43.04 -11.40 34.17
CA ALA A 136 -42.31 -11.57 32.90
C ALA A 136 -40.93 -10.87 32.65
N PRO A 137 -39.92 -11.63 32.15
CA PRO A 137 -38.85 -11.05 31.34
C PRO A 137 -39.46 -10.48 30.04
N ILE A 138 -39.03 -9.28 29.65
CA ILE A 138 -39.36 -8.67 28.35
C ILE A 138 -38.88 -9.64 27.26
N PRO A 139 -39.77 -10.18 26.40
CA PRO A 139 -39.33 -10.87 25.20
C PRO A 139 -38.84 -9.80 24.23
N VAL A 140 -37.54 -9.82 23.93
CA VAL A 140 -36.99 -9.13 22.76
C VAL A 140 -37.64 -9.81 21.57
N GLN A 141 -38.60 -9.15 20.92
CA GLN A 141 -39.21 -9.63 19.69
C GLN A 141 -38.14 -9.56 18.60
N GLU A 142 -37.53 -10.70 18.28
CA GLU A 142 -36.51 -10.89 17.25
C GLU A 142 -37.08 -10.76 15.81
N GLU A 143 -38.37 -10.43 15.69
CA GLU A 143 -39.15 -10.57 14.45
C GLU A 143 -39.03 -9.38 13.48
N ASP A 144 -38.37 -8.26 13.87
CA ASP A 144 -38.47 -7.00 13.14
C ASP A 144 -37.16 -6.44 12.52
N ILE A 145 -36.03 -7.15 12.64
CA ILE A 145 -34.73 -6.64 12.14
C ILE A 145 -34.71 -6.47 10.61
N PHE A 146 -35.51 -7.27 9.88
CA PHE A 146 -35.56 -7.23 8.41
C PHE A 146 -36.60 -6.27 7.83
N LYS A 147 -37.41 -5.58 8.65
CA LYS A 147 -38.39 -4.60 8.16
C LYS A 147 -37.74 -3.30 7.68
N GLU A 148 -36.55 -3.00 8.17
CA GLU A 148 -35.79 -1.79 7.80
C GLU A 148 -35.01 -1.93 6.49
N LEU A 149 -34.94 -3.14 5.91
CA LEU A 149 -34.23 -3.40 4.67
C LEU A 149 -35.12 -3.15 3.44
N THR A 150 -34.52 -2.56 2.43
CA THR A 150 -35.14 -2.41 1.10
C THR A 150 -35.14 -3.73 0.34
N GLU A 151 -36.05 -3.90 -0.63
CA GLU A 151 -36.19 -5.14 -1.42
C GLU A 151 -34.86 -5.57 -2.06
N THR A 152 -34.11 -4.61 -2.63
CA THR A 152 -32.79 -4.85 -3.24
C THR A 152 -31.73 -5.28 -2.22
N GLU A 153 -31.82 -4.85 -0.96
CA GLU A 153 -30.90 -5.26 0.11
C GLU A 153 -31.15 -6.71 0.52
N LEU A 154 -32.42 -7.11 0.59
CA LEU A 154 -32.81 -8.48 0.88
C LEU A 154 -32.38 -9.45 -0.24
N ASP A 155 -32.50 -9.03 -1.49
CA ASP A 155 -32.06 -9.83 -2.64
C ASP A 155 -30.53 -10.05 -2.63
N VAL A 156 -29.76 -9.04 -2.25
CA VAL A 156 -28.30 -9.14 -2.13
C VAL A 156 -27.90 -10.07 -0.99
N LEU A 157 -28.62 -10.02 0.15
CA LEU A 157 -28.39 -10.97 1.24
C LEU A 157 -28.70 -12.40 0.78
N ARG A 158 -29.83 -12.64 0.09
CA ARG A 158 -30.16 -13.96 -0.45
C ARG A 158 -29.09 -14.49 -1.39
N LEU A 159 -28.59 -13.63 -2.28
CA LEU A 159 -27.52 -13.98 -3.21
C LEU A 159 -26.23 -14.39 -2.48
N ILE A 160 -25.83 -13.66 -1.44
CA ILE A 160 -24.63 -13.99 -0.65
C ILE A 160 -24.82 -15.30 0.12
N VAL A 161 -26.04 -15.61 0.60
CA VAL A 161 -26.33 -16.93 1.22
C VAL A 161 -26.08 -18.05 0.22
N ASP A 162 -26.59 -17.91 -1.00
CA ASP A 162 -26.48 -18.96 -2.03
C ASP A 162 -25.03 -19.13 -2.52
N LEU A 163 -24.28 -18.03 -2.64
CA LEU A 163 -22.86 -18.04 -3.03
C LEU A 163 -21.89 -18.44 -1.90
N LYS A 164 -22.34 -18.44 -0.64
CA LYS A 164 -21.55 -18.54 0.62
C LYS A 164 -20.58 -17.37 0.85
N GLU A 165 -19.83 -16.97 -0.18
CA GLU A 165 -18.97 -15.80 -0.21
C GLU A 165 -19.09 -15.13 -1.59
N GLY A 166 -19.20 -13.80 -1.62
CA GLY A 166 -19.34 -13.05 -2.87
C GLY A 166 -18.41 -11.83 -2.94
N THR A 167 -17.84 -11.58 -4.11
CA THR A 167 -17.06 -10.36 -4.40
C THR A 167 -17.93 -9.29 -5.07
N VAL A 168 -17.51 -8.02 -5.02
CA VAL A 168 -18.25 -6.91 -5.66
C VAL A 168 -18.56 -7.16 -7.15
N PRO A 169 -17.64 -7.70 -7.98
CA PRO A 169 -17.94 -8.01 -9.37
C PRO A 169 -19.02 -9.09 -9.55
N GLU A 170 -18.99 -10.16 -8.74
CA GLU A 170 -19.93 -11.28 -8.82
C GLU A 170 -21.34 -10.83 -8.40
N ILE A 171 -21.44 -10.12 -7.28
CA ILE A 171 -22.72 -9.61 -6.78
C ILE A 171 -23.33 -8.61 -7.76
N ARG A 172 -22.49 -7.79 -8.41
CA ARG A 172 -22.93 -6.83 -9.43
C ARG A 172 -23.54 -7.52 -10.66
N GLU A 173 -22.96 -8.62 -11.12
CA GLU A 173 -23.44 -9.33 -12.32
C GLU A 173 -24.85 -9.85 -12.14
N GLU A 174 -25.22 -10.24 -10.92
CA GLU A 174 -26.56 -10.74 -10.62
C GLU A 174 -27.60 -9.63 -10.44
N ILE A 175 -27.24 -8.50 -9.82
CA ILE A 175 -28.21 -7.42 -9.48
C ILE A 175 -28.38 -6.36 -10.59
N ASP A 176 -27.64 -6.48 -11.69
CA ASP A 176 -27.60 -5.52 -12.82
C ASP A 176 -27.48 -4.05 -12.40
N LYS A 177 -26.66 -3.77 -11.38
CA LYS A 177 -26.35 -2.41 -10.90
C LYS A 177 -24.92 -2.00 -11.26
N THR A 178 -24.59 -0.74 -11.05
CA THR A 178 -23.20 -0.28 -11.20
C THR A 178 -22.32 -0.83 -10.07
N ARG A 179 -21.02 -0.96 -10.34
CA ARG A 179 -20.01 -1.34 -9.33
C ARG A 179 -20.06 -0.44 -8.10
N GLU A 180 -20.31 0.84 -8.29
CA GLU A 180 -20.38 1.83 -7.22
C GLU A 180 -21.63 1.66 -6.35
N HIS A 181 -22.80 1.45 -6.98
CA HIS A 181 -24.03 1.18 -6.23
C HIS A 181 -23.91 -0.10 -5.41
N THR A 182 -23.34 -1.16 -6.00
CA THR A 182 -23.09 -2.44 -5.31
C THR A 182 -22.16 -2.24 -4.12
N ALA A 183 -21.06 -1.50 -4.30
CA ALA A 183 -20.13 -1.22 -3.21
C ALA A 183 -20.75 -0.39 -2.07
N ARG A 184 -21.59 0.60 -2.40
CA ARG A 184 -22.33 1.39 -1.39
C ARG A 184 -23.34 0.54 -0.62
N LEU A 185 -24.02 -0.37 -1.30
CA LEU A 185 -24.99 -1.29 -0.70
C LEU A 185 -24.32 -2.27 0.26
N LEU A 186 -23.22 -2.91 -0.17
CA LEU A 186 -22.44 -3.82 0.67
C LEU A 186 -21.82 -3.09 1.85
N LYS A 187 -21.38 -1.84 1.68
CA LYS A 187 -20.94 -1.02 2.80
C LYS A 187 -22.07 -0.79 3.81
N LYS A 188 -23.27 -0.45 3.35
CA LYS A 188 -24.43 -0.23 4.22
C LYS A 188 -24.82 -1.50 4.99
N LEU A 189 -24.88 -2.64 4.31
CA LEU A 189 -25.17 -3.95 4.94
C LEU A 189 -24.09 -4.36 5.96
N TYR A 190 -22.83 -4.00 5.71
CA TYR A 190 -21.73 -4.20 6.66
C TYR A 190 -21.90 -3.30 7.89
N ASP A 191 -22.20 -2.01 7.68
CA ASP A 191 -22.40 -1.03 8.77
C ASP A 191 -23.62 -1.39 9.64
N GLN A 192 -24.66 -2.01 9.06
CA GLN A 192 -25.83 -2.53 9.76
C GLN A 192 -25.60 -3.90 10.42
N GLY A 193 -24.44 -4.54 10.21
CA GLY A 193 -24.07 -5.79 10.87
C GLY A 193 -24.57 -7.08 10.22
N PHE A 194 -25.20 -7.00 9.04
CA PHE A 194 -25.75 -8.16 8.32
C PHE A 194 -24.67 -9.00 7.61
N ILE A 195 -23.60 -8.35 7.14
CA ILE A 195 -22.49 -9.01 6.43
C ILE A 195 -21.15 -8.62 7.03
N ASP A 196 -20.19 -9.54 6.96
CA ASP A 196 -18.79 -9.29 7.24
C ASP A 196 -17.96 -9.32 5.95
N ARG A 197 -16.77 -8.72 5.99
CA ARG A 197 -15.85 -8.67 4.86
C ARG A 197 -14.50 -9.28 5.20
N ASN A 198 -13.98 -10.11 4.31
CA ASN A 198 -12.62 -10.59 4.38
C ASN A 198 -11.68 -9.65 3.62
N THR A 199 -10.82 -8.94 4.35
CA THR A 199 -9.83 -7.99 3.80
C THR A 199 -8.49 -8.63 3.46
N SER A 200 -8.34 -9.95 3.64
CA SER A 200 -7.07 -10.67 3.44
C SER A 200 -6.65 -10.74 1.97
N SER A 201 -7.57 -10.54 1.03
CA SER A 201 -7.29 -10.55 -0.42
C SER A 201 -8.17 -9.54 -1.15
N MET A 202 -7.63 -8.92 -2.20
CA MET A 202 -8.41 -8.11 -3.14
C MET A 202 -8.81 -8.92 -4.38
N PRO A 203 -10.04 -8.77 -4.91
CA PRO A 203 -11.15 -7.97 -4.37
C PRO A 203 -11.69 -8.55 -3.05
N TYR A 204 -12.20 -7.69 -2.17
CA TYR A 204 -12.76 -8.11 -0.87
C TYR A 204 -13.94 -9.07 -1.08
N ARG A 205 -13.99 -10.10 -0.24
CA ARG A 205 -15.09 -11.08 -0.19
C ARG A 205 -16.03 -10.74 0.95
N TYR A 206 -17.32 -10.85 0.70
CA TYR A 206 -18.39 -10.61 1.65
C TYR A 206 -19.08 -11.92 1.98
N TYR A 207 -19.40 -12.14 3.25
CA TYR A 207 -20.13 -13.31 3.74
C TYR A 207 -21.14 -12.88 4.80
N ILE A 208 -22.19 -13.68 4.96
CA ILE A 208 -23.24 -13.39 5.94
C ILE A 208 -22.83 -13.90 7.31
N ARG A 209 -23.17 -13.11 8.33
CA ARG A 209 -22.92 -13.46 9.72
C ARG A 209 -23.77 -14.68 10.13
N PRO A 210 -23.23 -15.67 10.87
CA PRO A 210 -23.98 -16.87 11.24
C PRO A 210 -25.34 -16.59 11.90
N GLU A 211 -25.42 -15.60 12.80
CA GLU A 211 -26.64 -15.24 13.53
C GLU A 211 -27.74 -14.69 12.61
N ILE A 212 -27.36 -14.07 11.48
CA ILE A 212 -28.28 -13.52 10.49
C ILE A 212 -28.68 -14.58 9.46
N LYS A 213 -27.80 -15.54 9.20
CA LYS A 213 -28.02 -16.63 8.24
C LYS A 213 -29.21 -17.49 8.63
N ASP A 214 -29.31 -17.85 9.91
CA ASP A 214 -30.38 -18.72 10.40
C ASP A 214 -31.75 -18.02 10.28
N LEU A 215 -31.81 -16.73 10.64
CA LEU A 215 -33.01 -15.91 10.49
C LEU A 215 -33.44 -15.71 9.02
N LEU A 216 -32.49 -15.58 8.09
CA LEU A 216 -32.78 -15.49 6.66
C LEU A 216 -33.34 -16.80 6.07
N LEU A 217 -32.88 -17.95 6.58
CA LEU A 217 -33.37 -19.26 6.16
C LEU A 217 -34.78 -19.53 6.67
N GLU A 218 -35.06 -19.19 7.93
CA GLU A 218 -36.42 -19.29 8.50
C GLU A 218 -37.42 -18.42 7.74
N LYS A 219 -37.04 -17.20 7.34
CA LYS A 219 -37.88 -16.34 6.50
C LYS A 219 -38.13 -16.91 5.10
N LYS A 220 -37.12 -17.53 4.47
CA LYS A 220 -37.27 -18.19 3.16
C LYS A 220 -38.25 -19.36 3.25
N GLU A 221 -38.21 -20.15 4.32
CA GLU A 221 -39.13 -21.26 4.54
C GLU A 221 -40.57 -20.78 4.77
N GLN A 222 -40.77 -19.72 5.57
CA GLN A 222 -42.09 -19.11 5.80
C GLN A 222 -42.71 -18.53 4.51
N GLU A 223 -41.90 -17.93 3.63
CA GLU A 223 -42.36 -17.44 2.31
C GLU A 223 -42.72 -18.58 1.33
N THR A 224 -42.10 -19.76 1.46
CA THR A 224 -42.41 -20.94 0.62
C THR A 224 -43.63 -21.75 1.09
N LEU A 225 -43.98 -21.71 2.37
CA LEU A 225 -45.18 -22.36 2.91
C LEU A 225 -46.44 -21.48 2.83
N GLY A 226 -46.31 -20.19 2.48
CA GLY A 226 -47.40 -19.23 2.34
C GLY A 226 -47.96 -19.07 0.91
N ARG A 227 -47.67 -20.00 -0.02
CA ARG A 227 -48.22 -20.01 -1.38
C ARG A 227 -49.00 -21.29 -1.67
#